data_AF-A0A349VIZ9-F1
#
_entry.id   AF-A0A349VIZ9-F1
#
_cell.length_a   1.000
_cell.length_b   1.000
_cell.length_c   1.000
_cell.angle_alpha   90.00
_cell.angle_beta   90.00
_cell.angle_gamma   90.00
#
_symmetry.space_group_name_H-M   'P 1'
#
loop_
_entity.id
_entity.type
_entity.pdbx_description
1 polymer ?
#
loop_
_entity_poly.entity_id
_entity_poly.type
_entity_poly.pdbx_seq_one_letter_code
_entity_poly.pdbx_strand_id
1 'polypeptide(L)'
;MMRFGVVVCLLAVILPLGLVCESLAVEKVAGQPDMDHLWGARVVKLRAEDAKRGQLFDQGNYAMFIHWGLYSQLGNKVDGETYYGIGEWIMNQRMAGIPIAEYKKLANNFNPVDFDARAIAKLARDAGMKYIVITAKHHDGFAMYESQACDFNIVDATPWGKDPMKDLAAACREQGLGFGFYYSHNQDWTFPGGGGGPQADASGKPATFDDYFEQKCLPQVREITTQYGPIEIVWFDTPGKMPKHYVEKLVEVVHKNQPGALVSGRAG
;
A
#
# COMPACT_ATOMS: atom_id res chain seq x y z
N MET A 1 30.05 76.75 -19.81
CA MET A 1 29.38 77.00 -18.51
C MET A 1 30.08 76.15 -17.45
N MET A 2 30.24 76.70 -16.25
CA MET A 2 30.93 76.25 -15.02
C MET A 2 30.86 74.73 -14.69
N ARG A 3 31.77 73.99 -14.04
CA ARG A 3 32.82 74.09 -12.97
C ARG A 3 32.44 73.18 -11.76
N PHE A 4 33.40 72.35 -11.30
CA PHE A 4 33.53 71.62 -9.99
C PHE A 4 32.64 70.38 -9.70
N GLY A 5 33.08 69.31 -8.99
CA GLY A 5 34.34 69.03 -8.28
C GLY A 5 34.43 67.59 -7.67
N VAL A 6 35.69 67.20 -7.39
CA VAL A 6 36.30 66.31 -6.37
C VAL A 6 35.53 65.14 -5.71
N VAL A 7 36.12 63.93 -5.73
CA VAL A 7 36.12 62.93 -4.62
C VAL A 7 37.47 62.18 -4.66
N VAL A 8 38.44 62.52 -3.80
CA VAL A 8 38.90 61.85 -2.55
C VAL A 8 39.34 60.39 -2.71
N CYS A 9 40.62 60.16 -2.41
CA CYS A 9 41.33 58.89 -2.29
C CYS A 9 41.25 58.41 -0.83
N LEU A 10 41.00 57.12 -0.56
CA LEU A 10 41.40 56.47 0.70
C LEU A 10 41.35 54.93 0.63
N LEU A 11 42.55 54.35 0.70
CA LEU A 11 42.98 53.05 1.24
C LEU A 11 41.89 52.03 1.65
N ALA A 12 41.84 50.91 0.94
CA ALA A 12 41.20 49.68 1.41
C ALA A 12 42.22 48.80 2.14
N VAL A 13 42.00 48.62 3.44
CA VAL A 13 42.70 47.68 4.32
C VAL A 13 42.26 46.26 3.98
N ILE A 14 43.22 45.35 3.78
CA ILE A 14 42.99 43.92 3.61
C ILE A 14 42.87 43.29 5.01
N LEU A 15 41.71 42.70 5.31
CA LEU A 15 41.46 41.82 6.46
C LEU A 15 40.98 40.46 5.95
N PRO A 16 41.43 39.33 6.53
CA PRO A 16 41.05 38.00 6.06
C PRO A 16 39.65 37.64 6.56
N LEU A 17 38.74 37.29 5.65
CA LEU A 17 37.47 36.66 6.02
C LEU A 17 37.74 35.26 6.56
N GLY A 18 37.65 35.10 7.87
CA GLY A 18 37.38 33.81 8.48
C GLY A 18 35.94 33.40 8.13
N LEU A 19 35.77 32.23 7.52
CA LEU A 19 34.45 31.60 7.39
C LEU A 19 33.99 31.20 8.80
N VAL A 20 33.08 31.97 9.38
CA VAL A 20 32.26 31.52 10.51
C VAL A 20 31.10 30.75 9.91
N CYS A 21 31.11 29.43 10.11
CA CYS A 21 29.99 28.57 9.79
C CYS A 21 28.92 28.79 10.87
N GLU A 22 28.02 29.75 10.67
CA GLU A 22 26.80 29.86 11.47
C GLU A 22 25.89 28.67 11.14
N SER A 23 25.79 27.73 12.07
CA SER A 23 24.73 26.74 12.06
C SER A 23 23.40 27.47 12.18
N LEU A 24 22.57 27.42 11.14
CA LEU A 24 21.17 27.78 11.27
C LEU A 24 20.49 26.74 12.16
N ALA A 25 20.50 27.00 13.47
CA ALA A 25 19.61 26.35 14.39
C ALA A 25 18.19 26.73 13.98
N VAL A 26 17.40 25.74 13.55
CA VAL A 26 15.97 25.90 13.38
C VAL A 26 15.40 26.18 14.77
N GLU A 27 15.12 27.46 15.05
CA GLU A 27 14.37 27.84 16.24
C GLU A 27 13.01 27.13 16.19
N LYS A 28 12.78 26.24 17.15
CA LYS A 28 11.44 25.75 17.46
C LYS A 28 10.57 26.97 17.74
N VAL A 29 9.61 27.24 16.86
CA VAL A 29 8.55 28.21 17.13
C VAL A 29 7.79 27.73 18.37
N ALA A 30 8.12 28.32 19.51
CA ALA A 30 7.40 28.11 20.76
C ALA A 30 5.99 28.67 20.59
N GLY A 31 4.97 27.80 20.68
CA GLY A 31 3.57 28.22 20.70
C GLY A 31 2.69 27.65 19.59
N GLN A 32 3.16 26.73 18.73
CA GLN A 32 2.19 25.89 18.01
C GLN A 32 1.54 24.93 19.01
N PRO A 33 0.20 24.86 19.08
CA PRO A 33 -0.47 23.87 19.90
C PRO A 33 0.03 22.50 19.48
N ASP A 34 0.44 21.69 20.46
CA ASP A 34 0.67 20.27 20.23
C ASP A 34 -0.57 19.71 19.53
N MET A 35 -0.39 18.98 18.43
CA MET A 35 -1.51 18.40 17.68
C MET A 35 -2.36 17.53 18.61
N ASP A 36 -1.74 16.90 19.61
CA ASP A 36 -2.42 16.13 20.65
C ASP A 36 -3.38 16.97 21.51
N HIS A 37 -3.11 18.27 21.66
CA HIS A 37 -3.96 19.24 22.35
C HIS A 37 -5.14 19.72 21.48
N LEU A 38 -4.98 19.78 20.15
CA LEU A 38 -6.05 20.19 19.22
C LEU A 38 -7.05 19.07 18.92
N TRP A 39 -6.59 17.83 18.85
CA TRP A 39 -7.44 16.68 18.56
C TRP A 39 -8.08 16.05 19.81
N GLY A 40 -7.70 16.54 20.99
CA GLY A 40 -8.03 15.95 22.28
C GLY A 40 -7.42 14.56 22.43
N ALA A 41 -7.25 14.09 23.66
CA ALA A 41 -6.73 12.74 23.95
C ALA A 41 -7.64 11.57 23.47
N ARG A 42 -8.55 11.81 22.51
CA ARG A 42 -9.33 10.79 21.81
C ARG A 42 -8.54 10.21 20.63
N VAL A 43 -7.33 9.73 20.91
CA VAL A 43 -6.86 8.55 20.19
C VAL A 43 -7.76 7.42 20.65
N VAL A 44 -8.89 7.23 19.96
CA VAL A 44 -9.64 5.99 20.04
C VAL A 44 -8.68 4.93 19.52
N LYS A 45 -7.89 4.34 20.43
CA LYS A 45 -7.20 3.09 20.16
C LYS A 45 -8.30 2.14 19.73
N LEU A 46 -8.34 1.82 18.44
CA LEU A 46 -9.39 0.96 17.90
C LEU A 46 -9.35 -0.45 18.49
N ARG A 47 -8.35 -0.79 19.33
CA ARG A 47 -8.38 -2.00 20.15
C ARG A 47 -7.95 -1.80 21.59
N ALA A 48 -8.88 -2.16 22.48
CA ALA A 48 -8.60 -3.11 23.55
C ALA A 48 -8.66 -4.53 22.95
N GLU A 49 -7.99 -5.50 23.55
CA GLU A 49 -7.93 -6.91 23.09
C GLU A 49 -9.33 -7.56 22.92
N ASP A 50 -10.38 -6.96 23.50
CA ASP A 50 -11.78 -7.41 23.48
C ASP A 50 -12.71 -6.61 22.52
N ALA A 51 -12.16 -5.98 21.49
CA ALA A 51 -12.94 -5.20 20.51
C ALA A 51 -14.06 -6.06 19.88
N LYS A 52 -15.33 -5.69 20.10
CA LYS A 52 -16.49 -6.40 19.55
C LYS A 52 -16.57 -6.20 18.04
N ARG A 53 -16.94 -7.26 17.30
CA ARG A 53 -17.28 -7.16 15.87
C ARG A 53 -18.34 -6.07 15.68
N GLY A 54 -18.02 -5.03 14.89
CA GLY A 54 -18.86 -3.83 14.71
C GLY A 54 -18.24 -2.55 15.27
N GLN A 55 -17.27 -2.62 16.18
CA GLN A 55 -16.59 -1.42 16.70
C GLN A 55 -15.95 -0.58 15.60
N LEU A 56 -15.38 -1.23 14.56
CA LEU A 56 -14.84 -0.53 13.39
C LEU A 56 -15.93 0.26 12.63
N PHE A 57 -17.16 -0.26 12.56
CA PHE A 57 -18.26 0.43 11.88
C PHE A 57 -18.75 1.63 12.71
N ASP A 58 -18.79 1.49 14.03
CA ASP A 58 -19.25 2.57 14.92
C ASP A 58 -18.22 3.69 15.10
N GLN A 59 -16.92 3.33 15.11
CA GLN A 59 -15.83 4.22 15.53
C GLN A 59 -14.77 4.46 14.45
N GLY A 60 -14.74 3.65 13.39
CA GLY A 60 -13.75 3.69 12.30
C GLY A 60 -14.13 4.61 11.14
N ASN A 61 -14.88 5.69 11.39
CA ASN A 61 -15.51 6.54 10.38
C ASN A 61 -14.57 7.24 9.36
N TYR A 62 -13.25 7.06 9.48
CA TYR A 62 -12.27 7.60 8.54
C TYR A 62 -11.03 6.71 8.45
N ALA A 63 -10.58 6.38 7.23
CA ALA A 63 -9.51 5.42 6.98
C ALA A 63 -8.66 5.80 5.76
N MET A 64 -7.42 5.31 5.73
CA MET A 64 -6.55 5.36 4.56
C MET A 64 -6.75 4.12 3.70
N PHE A 65 -6.85 4.29 2.38
CA PHE A 65 -6.80 3.17 1.43
C PHE A 65 -5.57 3.35 0.53
N ILE A 66 -4.72 2.32 0.45
CA ILE A 66 -3.49 2.35 -0.34
C ILE A 66 -3.59 1.31 -1.46
N HIS A 67 -3.48 1.77 -2.71
CA HIS A 67 -3.20 0.91 -3.86
C HIS A 67 -1.73 1.03 -4.19
N TRP A 68 -1.01 -0.08 -4.06
CA TRP A 68 0.41 -0.16 -4.37
C TRP A 68 0.75 -1.54 -4.96
N GLY A 69 1.54 -1.53 -6.03
CA GLY A 69 1.95 -2.72 -6.77
C GLY A 69 2.87 -2.36 -7.93
N LEU A 70 3.16 -3.33 -8.81
CA LEU A 70 4.04 -3.10 -9.97
C LEU A 70 3.53 -1.96 -10.88
N TYR A 71 2.20 -1.86 -11.04
CA TYR A 71 1.55 -0.78 -11.79
C TYR A 71 1.93 0.63 -11.31
N SER A 72 2.30 0.80 -10.04
CA SER A 72 2.70 2.09 -9.48
C SER A 72 3.99 2.62 -10.10
N GLN A 73 4.89 1.75 -10.57
CA GLN A 73 6.14 2.17 -11.24
C GLN A 73 5.89 2.81 -12.60
N LEU A 74 4.81 2.41 -13.27
CA LEU A 74 4.51 2.88 -14.62
C LEU A 74 3.92 4.30 -14.59
N GLY A 75 3.23 4.69 -13.51
CA GLY A 75 2.60 6.00 -13.41
C GLY A 75 1.68 6.32 -14.60
N ASN A 76 0.96 5.30 -15.09
CA ASN A 76 0.11 5.32 -16.28
C ASN A 76 0.83 5.61 -17.61
N LYS A 77 2.14 5.39 -17.68
CA LYS A 77 2.92 5.56 -18.90
C LYS A 77 3.47 4.22 -19.39
N VAL A 78 3.19 3.90 -20.64
CA VAL A 78 3.67 2.69 -21.32
C VAL A 78 4.10 3.10 -22.72
N ASP A 79 5.32 2.74 -23.12
CA ASP A 79 5.89 3.02 -24.45
C ASP A 79 5.80 4.49 -24.91
N GLY A 80 5.93 5.42 -23.96
CA GLY A 80 5.87 6.87 -24.21
C GLY A 80 4.45 7.44 -24.27
N GLU A 81 3.41 6.60 -24.24
CA GLU A 81 2.02 7.00 -24.20
C GLU A 81 1.49 7.11 -22.77
N THR A 82 0.56 8.03 -22.55
CA THR A 82 -0.13 8.19 -21.26
C THR A 82 -1.55 7.63 -21.35
N TYR A 83 -1.86 6.70 -20.46
CA TYR A 83 -3.17 6.07 -20.38
C TYR A 83 -4.01 6.72 -19.28
N TYR A 84 -5.09 7.40 -19.67
CA TYR A 84 -6.01 8.02 -18.72
C TYR A 84 -6.99 7.01 -18.14
N GLY A 85 -7.27 7.14 -16.83
CA GLY A 85 -8.19 6.27 -16.11
C GLY A 85 -7.54 5.61 -14.92
N ILE A 86 -7.97 4.38 -14.64
CA ILE A 86 -7.63 3.63 -13.43
C ILE A 86 -6.23 3.01 -13.61
N GLY A 87 -5.23 3.55 -12.92
CA GLY A 87 -3.83 3.20 -13.17
C GLY A 87 -3.44 1.78 -12.79
N GLU A 88 -4.03 1.25 -11.73
CA GLU A 88 -3.86 -0.13 -11.31
C GLU A 88 -4.51 -1.15 -12.27
N TRP A 89 -5.23 -0.68 -13.29
CA TRP A 89 -5.77 -1.48 -14.39
C TRP A 89 -4.92 -1.43 -15.66
N ILE A 90 -3.70 -0.86 -15.62
CA ILE A 90 -2.87 -0.64 -16.83
C ILE A 90 -2.61 -1.91 -17.66
N MET A 91 -2.54 -3.09 -17.02
CA MET A 91 -2.40 -4.39 -17.70
C MET A 91 -3.67 -4.83 -18.45
N ASN A 92 -4.85 -4.34 -18.05
CA ASN A 92 -6.12 -4.71 -18.66
C ASN A 92 -6.19 -4.29 -20.13
N GLN A 93 -6.84 -5.10 -20.97
CA GLN A 93 -7.02 -4.85 -22.41
C GLN A 93 -7.81 -3.56 -22.72
N ARG A 94 -8.53 -2.99 -21.74
CA ARG A 94 -9.20 -1.69 -21.87
C ARG A 94 -8.30 -0.49 -21.56
N MET A 95 -7.09 -0.74 -21.05
CA MET A 95 -6.04 0.24 -20.79
C MET A 95 -4.88 0.00 -21.76
N ALA A 96 -3.66 -0.25 -21.28
CA ALA A 96 -2.50 -0.51 -22.14
C ALA A 96 -2.41 -1.97 -22.63
N GLY A 97 -3.16 -2.90 -22.03
CA GLY A 97 -3.19 -4.29 -22.49
C GLY A 97 -1.83 -5.00 -22.40
N ILE A 98 -0.99 -4.63 -21.43
CA ILE A 98 0.39 -5.13 -21.29
C ILE A 98 0.38 -6.68 -21.23
N PRO A 99 1.13 -7.37 -22.12
CA PRO A 99 1.23 -8.83 -22.07
C PRO A 99 1.79 -9.32 -20.73
N ILE A 100 1.28 -10.47 -20.23
CA ILE A 100 1.66 -11.04 -18.93
C ILE A 100 3.19 -11.13 -18.77
N ALA A 101 3.88 -11.69 -19.76
CA ALA A 101 5.33 -11.87 -19.71
C ALA A 101 6.10 -10.55 -19.61
N GLU A 102 5.62 -9.49 -20.26
CA GLU A 102 6.21 -8.16 -20.19
C GLU A 102 5.89 -7.48 -18.85
N TYR A 103 4.65 -7.59 -18.37
CA TYR A 103 4.26 -7.03 -17.08
C TYR A 103 5.05 -7.65 -15.91
N LYS A 104 5.25 -8.98 -15.92
CA LYS A 104 6.03 -9.66 -14.87
C LYS A 104 7.49 -9.17 -14.79
N LYS A 105 8.08 -8.67 -15.88
CA LYS A 105 9.44 -8.13 -15.88
C LYS A 105 9.57 -6.85 -15.05
N LEU A 106 8.48 -6.15 -14.75
CA LEU A 106 8.49 -4.97 -13.86
C LEU A 106 9.03 -5.33 -12.46
N ALA A 107 8.80 -6.56 -11.99
CA ALA A 107 9.31 -7.01 -10.70
C ALA A 107 10.85 -6.95 -10.62
N ASN A 108 11.56 -7.15 -11.74
CA ASN A 108 13.03 -7.15 -11.80
C ASN A 108 13.67 -5.81 -11.39
N ASN A 109 12.92 -4.70 -11.44
CA ASN A 109 13.40 -3.38 -11.05
C ASN A 109 12.56 -2.73 -9.95
N PHE A 110 11.63 -3.48 -9.34
CA PHE A 110 10.82 -3.01 -8.23
C PHE A 110 11.66 -2.96 -6.95
N ASN A 111 12.16 -1.76 -6.61
CA ASN A 111 13.04 -1.55 -5.46
C ASN A 111 12.67 -0.26 -4.68
N PRO A 112 11.61 -0.27 -3.87
CA PRO A 112 11.14 0.91 -3.15
C PRO A 112 12.00 1.20 -1.91
N VAL A 113 13.22 1.70 -2.14
CA VAL A 113 14.20 1.99 -1.07
C VAL A 113 13.75 3.06 -0.08
N ASP A 114 12.84 3.94 -0.50
CA ASP A 114 12.30 5.03 0.32
C ASP A 114 10.99 4.65 1.03
N PHE A 115 10.57 3.38 0.99
CA PHE A 115 9.39 2.94 1.72
C PHE A 115 9.60 3.09 3.24
N ASP A 116 8.70 3.86 3.88
CA ASP A 116 8.69 4.06 5.33
C ASP A 116 7.29 3.83 5.90
N ALA A 117 7.09 2.64 6.47
CA ALA A 117 5.86 2.24 7.15
C ALA A 117 5.47 3.18 8.30
N ARG A 118 6.45 3.70 9.06
CA ARG A 118 6.20 4.59 10.19
C ARG A 118 5.75 5.95 9.72
N ALA A 119 6.34 6.47 8.63
CA ALA A 119 5.89 7.72 8.03
C ALA A 119 4.44 7.61 7.53
N ILE A 120 4.08 6.51 6.86
CA ILE A 120 2.71 6.25 6.40
C ILE A 120 1.74 6.16 7.58
N ALA A 121 2.05 5.37 8.60
CA ALA A 121 1.21 5.22 9.78
C ALA A 121 1.08 6.54 10.56
N LYS A 122 2.17 7.31 10.69
CA LYS A 122 2.15 8.64 11.29
C LYS A 122 1.26 9.60 10.51
N LEU A 123 1.35 9.61 9.19
CA LEU A 123 0.50 10.44 8.33
C LEU A 123 -0.99 10.11 8.53
N ALA A 124 -1.35 8.82 8.54
CA ALA A 124 -2.72 8.39 8.78
C ALA A 124 -3.22 8.85 10.16
N ARG A 125 -2.40 8.68 11.21
CA ARG A 125 -2.72 9.13 12.58
C ARG A 125 -2.93 10.65 12.63
N ASP A 126 -2.00 11.41 12.06
CA ASP A 126 -2.03 12.88 12.07
C ASP A 126 -3.25 13.44 11.31
N ALA A 127 -3.71 12.72 10.29
CA ALA A 127 -4.94 13.03 9.55
C ALA A 127 -6.22 12.63 10.32
N GLY A 128 -6.11 12.00 11.48
CA GLY A 128 -7.23 11.52 12.28
C GLY A 128 -7.87 10.22 11.80
N MET A 129 -7.27 9.54 10.83
CA MET A 129 -7.72 8.23 10.34
C MET A 129 -7.55 7.18 11.44
N LYS A 130 -8.37 6.13 11.37
CA LYS A 130 -8.43 5.10 12.42
C LYS A 130 -7.79 3.79 12.01
N TYR A 131 -7.78 3.49 10.71
CA TYR A 131 -7.14 2.29 10.17
C TYR A 131 -6.63 2.53 8.76
N ILE A 132 -5.74 1.64 8.32
CA ILE A 132 -5.23 1.58 6.96
C ILE A 132 -5.70 0.28 6.32
N VAL A 133 -6.21 0.35 5.08
CA VAL A 133 -6.44 -0.79 4.19
C VAL A 133 -5.48 -0.70 3.02
N ILE A 134 -4.75 -1.77 2.75
CA ILE A 134 -3.75 -1.80 1.67
C ILE A 134 -3.91 -3.03 0.79
N THR A 135 -3.62 -2.89 -0.51
CA THR A 135 -3.62 -3.99 -1.47
C THR A 135 -2.60 -5.06 -1.11
N ALA A 136 -3.04 -6.17 -0.54
CA ALA A 136 -2.22 -7.38 -0.39
C ALA A 136 -1.94 -8.02 -1.75
N LYS A 137 -2.95 -8.03 -2.63
CA LYS A 137 -2.87 -8.46 -4.03
C LYS A 137 -3.94 -7.74 -4.85
N HIS A 138 -3.54 -7.06 -5.93
CA HIS A 138 -4.48 -6.46 -6.87
C HIS A 138 -4.83 -7.44 -8.01
N HIS A 139 -5.59 -7.00 -9.03
CA HIS A 139 -5.99 -7.84 -10.16
C HIS A 139 -4.80 -8.38 -11.00
N ASP A 140 -3.66 -7.70 -10.98
CA ASP A 140 -2.44 -8.15 -11.64
C ASP A 140 -1.86 -9.44 -11.04
N GLY A 141 -2.35 -9.85 -9.87
CA GLY A 141 -1.96 -11.09 -9.22
C GLY A 141 -0.63 -11.03 -8.46
N PHE A 142 0.00 -9.85 -8.38
CA PHE A 142 1.26 -9.67 -7.65
C PHE A 142 0.97 -9.47 -6.16
N ALA A 143 1.57 -10.31 -5.30
CA ALA A 143 1.40 -10.19 -3.86
C ALA A 143 2.41 -9.18 -3.27
N MET A 144 1.92 -8.22 -2.50
CA MET A 144 2.73 -7.19 -1.82
C MET A 144 3.29 -7.65 -0.47
N TYR A 145 3.42 -8.96 -0.28
CA TYR A 145 3.93 -9.61 0.92
C TYR A 145 4.58 -10.95 0.56
N GLU A 146 5.25 -11.61 1.52
CA GLU A 146 5.86 -12.92 1.31
C GLU A 146 4.80 -14.04 1.23
N SER A 147 4.44 -14.47 0.01
CA SER A 147 3.41 -15.49 -0.21
C SER A 147 4.05 -16.83 -0.55
N GLN A 148 3.72 -17.87 0.21
CA GLN A 148 4.21 -19.24 -0.06
C GLN A 148 3.41 -19.93 -1.17
N ALA A 149 2.20 -19.44 -1.44
CA ALA A 149 1.33 -19.98 -2.48
C ALA A 149 1.76 -19.64 -3.91
N CYS A 150 2.55 -18.58 -4.09
CA CYS A 150 2.99 -18.09 -5.39
C CYS A 150 4.24 -17.22 -5.24
N ASP A 151 5.27 -17.52 -6.02
CA ASP A 151 6.55 -16.82 -6.12
C ASP A 151 6.44 -15.43 -6.79
N PHE A 152 5.31 -15.13 -7.44
CA PHE A 152 5.03 -13.81 -7.99
C PHE A 152 4.58 -12.83 -6.89
N ASN A 153 5.54 -12.50 -6.03
CA ASN A 153 5.37 -11.65 -4.87
C ASN A 153 6.58 -10.72 -4.66
N ILE A 154 6.41 -9.70 -3.82
CA ILE A 154 7.41 -8.65 -3.61
C ILE A 154 8.73 -9.14 -3.02
N VAL A 155 8.72 -10.25 -2.27
CA VAL A 155 9.93 -10.79 -1.63
C VAL A 155 10.72 -11.62 -2.64
N ASP A 156 10.06 -12.54 -3.33
CA ASP A 156 10.74 -13.51 -4.19
C ASP A 156 11.05 -12.97 -5.59
N ALA A 157 10.18 -12.13 -6.15
CA ALA A 157 10.28 -11.69 -7.54
C ALA A 157 11.00 -10.34 -7.72
N THR A 158 11.44 -9.68 -6.64
CA THR A 158 12.04 -8.34 -6.72
C THR A 158 13.42 -8.28 -6.06
N PRO A 159 14.31 -7.36 -6.48
CA PRO A 159 15.59 -7.16 -5.81
C PRO A 159 15.44 -6.57 -4.40
N TRP A 160 14.25 -6.11 -4.00
CA TRP A 160 14.04 -5.53 -2.68
C TRP A 160 14.03 -6.58 -1.57
N GLY A 161 13.41 -7.74 -1.81
CA GLY A 161 13.47 -8.90 -0.92
C GLY A 161 12.88 -8.68 0.48
N LYS A 162 11.95 -7.73 0.64
CA LYS A 162 11.35 -7.37 1.94
C LYS A 162 9.84 -7.44 1.89
N ASP A 163 9.24 -7.81 3.02
CA ASP A 163 7.79 -7.84 3.21
C ASP A 163 7.32 -6.52 3.87
N PRO A 164 6.80 -5.55 3.08
CA PRO A 164 6.35 -4.27 3.62
C PRO A 164 5.10 -4.37 4.50
N MET A 165 4.33 -5.45 4.39
CA MET A 165 3.07 -5.59 5.14
C MET A 165 3.35 -5.90 6.60
N LYS A 166 4.43 -6.65 6.90
CA LYS A 166 4.91 -6.85 8.28
C LYS A 166 5.26 -5.51 8.93
N ASP A 167 6.02 -4.66 8.23
CA ASP A 167 6.43 -3.34 8.72
C ASP A 167 5.24 -2.39 8.90
N LEU A 168 4.31 -2.35 7.94
CA LEU A 168 3.14 -1.48 8.00
C LEU A 168 2.15 -1.92 9.09
N ALA A 169 1.91 -3.22 9.26
CA ALA A 169 1.08 -3.74 10.34
C ALA A 169 1.68 -3.38 11.72
N ALA A 170 3.00 -3.53 11.87
CA ALA A 170 3.70 -3.15 13.10
C ALA A 170 3.59 -1.64 13.37
N ALA A 171 3.84 -0.81 12.36
CA ALA A 171 3.73 0.65 12.47
C ALA A 171 2.30 1.11 12.81
N CYS A 172 1.27 0.52 12.20
CA CYS A 172 -0.12 0.80 12.56
C CYS A 172 -0.38 0.53 14.05
N ARG A 173 0.07 -0.63 14.55
CA ARG A 173 -0.08 -0.99 15.97
C ARG A 173 0.65 -0.02 16.90
N GLU A 174 1.88 0.37 16.56
CA GLU A 174 2.65 1.37 17.31
C GLU A 174 1.91 2.72 17.39
N GLN A 175 1.22 3.10 16.31
CA GLN A 175 0.45 4.34 16.21
C GLN A 175 -1.00 4.24 16.73
N GLY A 176 -1.41 3.07 17.23
CA GLY A 176 -2.78 2.82 17.69
C GLY A 176 -3.83 2.77 16.58
N LEU A 177 -3.40 2.57 15.33
CA LEU A 177 -4.23 2.40 14.16
C LEU A 177 -4.61 0.92 13.96
N GLY A 178 -5.82 0.70 13.45
CA GLY A 178 -6.21 -0.59 12.90
C GLY A 178 -5.52 -0.87 11.57
N PHE A 179 -5.49 -2.14 11.16
CA PHE A 179 -4.87 -2.56 9.90
C PHE A 179 -5.76 -3.57 9.16
N GLY A 180 -5.84 -3.45 7.84
CA GLY A 180 -6.68 -4.27 6.98
C GLY A 180 -6.07 -4.48 5.61
N PHE A 181 -6.61 -5.47 4.90
CA PHE A 181 -6.13 -5.83 3.57
C PHE A 181 -7.24 -5.71 2.53
N TYR A 182 -6.88 -5.20 1.36
CA TYR A 182 -7.58 -5.48 0.13
C TYR A 182 -7.03 -6.76 -0.50
N TYR A 183 -7.91 -7.62 -1.03
CA TYR A 183 -7.51 -8.79 -1.80
C TYR A 183 -8.44 -9.00 -3.01
N SER A 184 -7.87 -9.07 -4.21
CA SER A 184 -8.64 -9.43 -5.40
C SER A 184 -8.87 -10.94 -5.47
N HIS A 185 -9.95 -11.40 -4.84
CA HIS A 185 -10.25 -12.83 -4.70
C HIS A 185 -10.68 -13.53 -5.99
N ASN A 186 -11.36 -12.83 -6.89
CA ASN A 186 -11.81 -13.41 -8.17
C ASN A 186 -10.80 -13.16 -9.31
N GLN A 187 -10.37 -11.91 -9.50
CA GLN A 187 -9.49 -11.56 -10.60
C GLN A 187 -8.02 -11.83 -10.27
N ASP A 188 -7.35 -12.51 -11.18
CA ASP A 188 -5.91 -12.72 -11.18
C ASP A 188 -5.45 -12.87 -12.63
N TRP A 189 -4.97 -11.77 -13.21
CA TRP A 189 -4.66 -11.69 -14.63
C TRP A 189 -3.38 -12.45 -15.00
N THR A 190 -2.62 -12.93 -14.01
CA THR A 190 -1.35 -13.61 -14.24
C THR A 190 -1.35 -15.08 -13.82
N PHE A 191 -2.34 -15.54 -13.06
CA PHE A 191 -2.46 -16.93 -12.63
C PHE A 191 -3.47 -17.73 -13.48
N PRO A 192 -3.08 -18.91 -14.01
CA PRO A 192 -3.99 -19.78 -14.76
C PRO A 192 -5.28 -20.14 -13.99
N GLY A 193 -6.43 -19.99 -14.63
CA GLY A 193 -7.74 -20.22 -14.01
C GLY A 193 -8.32 -19.03 -13.23
N GLY A 194 -7.51 -18.00 -12.94
CA GLY A 194 -7.96 -16.76 -12.33
C GLY A 194 -8.92 -15.97 -13.23
N GLY A 195 -9.78 -15.14 -12.64
CA GLY A 195 -10.67 -14.26 -13.40
C GLY A 195 -9.87 -13.31 -14.29
N GLY A 196 -9.98 -13.46 -15.60
CA GLY A 196 -9.20 -12.69 -16.59
C GLY A 196 -7.76 -13.18 -16.79
N GLY A 197 -7.37 -14.30 -16.18
CA GLY A 197 -6.07 -14.95 -16.35
C GLY A 197 -6.03 -15.98 -17.48
N PRO A 198 -4.87 -16.63 -17.69
CA PRO A 198 -4.70 -17.70 -18.66
C PRO A 198 -5.68 -18.87 -18.44
N GLN A 199 -6.09 -19.54 -19.52
CA GLN A 199 -7.00 -20.70 -19.45
C GLN A 199 -6.26 -22.05 -19.39
N ALA A 200 -4.92 -22.01 -19.42
CA ALA A 200 -4.06 -23.18 -19.30
C ALA A 200 -2.82 -22.83 -18.48
N ASP A 201 -2.26 -23.83 -17.81
CA ASP A 201 -1.00 -23.70 -17.08
C ASP A 201 0.22 -23.67 -18.04
N ALA A 202 1.42 -23.55 -17.47
CA ALA A 202 2.67 -23.50 -18.22
C ALA A 202 2.98 -24.79 -19.00
N SER A 203 2.35 -25.92 -18.66
CA SER A 203 2.45 -27.18 -19.38
C SER A 203 1.44 -27.31 -20.52
N GLY A 204 0.54 -26.33 -20.66
CA GLY A 204 -0.56 -26.35 -21.62
C GLY A 204 -1.79 -27.12 -21.16
N LYS A 205 -1.83 -27.58 -19.90
CA LYS A 205 -3.00 -28.25 -19.32
C LYS A 205 -4.09 -27.20 -19.04
N PRO A 206 -5.37 -27.44 -19.39
CA PRO A 206 -6.45 -26.55 -19.03
C PRO A 206 -6.49 -26.28 -17.52
N ALA A 207 -6.63 -25.01 -17.15
CA ALA A 207 -6.71 -24.54 -15.77
C ALA A 207 -8.10 -23.98 -15.51
N THR A 208 -8.66 -24.34 -14.35
CA THR A 208 -10.01 -23.96 -13.93
C THR A 208 -9.97 -22.95 -12.80
N PHE A 209 -11.11 -22.34 -12.49
CA PHE A 209 -11.21 -21.45 -11.33
C PHE A 209 -10.91 -22.18 -10.03
N ASP A 210 -11.28 -23.46 -9.92
CA ASP A 210 -11.00 -24.33 -8.77
C ASP A 210 -9.48 -24.46 -8.55
N ASP A 211 -8.71 -24.61 -9.63
CA ASP A 211 -7.24 -24.66 -9.57
C ASP A 211 -6.67 -23.37 -9.00
N TYR A 212 -7.11 -22.21 -9.49
CA TYR A 212 -6.71 -20.90 -8.94
C TYR A 212 -7.15 -20.73 -7.48
N PHE A 213 -8.37 -21.15 -7.15
CA PHE A 213 -8.93 -20.97 -5.82
C PHE A 213 -8.13 -21.76 -4.78
N GLU A 214 -7.89 -23.04 -5.03
CA GLU A 214 -7.20 -23.93 -4.09
C GLU A 214 -5.68 -23.70 -4.05
N GLN A 215 -5.06 -23.35 -5.18
CA GLN A 215 -3.61 -23.21 -5.26
C GLN A 215 -3.10 -21.81 -4.88
N LYS A 216 -3.90 -20.75 -5.09
CA LYS A 216 -3.46 -19.38 -4.83
C LYS A 216 -4.43 -18.59 -3.95
N CYS A 217 -5.70 -18.45 -4.34
CA CYS A 217 -6.64 -17.53 -3.67
C CYS A 217 -6.84 -17.89 -2.18
N LEU A 218 -7.27 -19.12 -1.90
CA LEU A 218 -7.56 -19.58 -0.56
C LEU A 218 -6.30 -19.63 0.33
N PRO A 219 -5.15 -20.19 -0.13
CA PRO A 219 -3.90 -20.11 0.62
C PRO A 219 -3.48 -18.68 0.96
N GLN A 220 -3.49 -17.76 -0.01
CA GLN A 220 -3.12 -16.36 0.23
C GLN A 220 -4.06 -15.65 1.22
N VAL A 221 -5.36 -15.93 1.18
CA VAL A 221 -6.31 -15.40 2.18
C VAL A 221 -6.00 -15.94 3.58
N ARG A 222 -5.52 -17.20 3.72
CA ARG A 222 -5.02 -17.71 5.01
C ARG A 222 -3.77 -16.97 5.46
N GLU A 223 -2.82 -16.72 4.56
CA GLU A 223 -1.57 -16.02 4.87
C GLU A 223 -1.85 -14.60 5.41
N ILE A 224 -2.64 -13.79 4.69
CA ILE A 224 -2.95 -12.41 5.12
C ILE A 224 -3.75 -12.32 6.42
N THR A 225 -4.46 -13.39 6.79
CA THR A 225 -5.23 -13.44 8.03
C THR A 225 -4.51 -14.11 9.20
N THR A 226 -3.27 -14.57 9.03
CA THR A 226 -2.52 -15.25 10.09
C THR A 226 -1.14 -14.66 10.37
N GLN A 227 -0.51 -13.98 9.41
CA GLN A 227 0.89 -13.56 9.54
C GLN A 227 1.11 -12.11 10.03
N TYR A 228 0.08 -11.25 10.00
CA TYR A 228 0.22 -9.80 10.21
C TYR A 228 -0.43 -9.29 11.50
N GLY A 229 -0.68 -10.20 12.45
CA GLY A 229 -1.34 -9.87 13.70
C GLY A 229 -2.84 -9.65 13.54
N PRO A 230 -3.47 -8.80 14.38
CA PRO A 230 -4.90 -8.59 14.32
C PRO A 230 -5.32 -7.75 13.11
N ILE A 231 -6.29 -8.25 12.34
CA ILE A 231 -6.82 -7.61 11.13
C ILE A 231 -8.22 -7.06 11.42
N GLU A 232 -8.48 -5.82 11.00
CA GLU A 232 -9.77 -5.13 11.16
C GLU A 232 -10.74 -5.44 10.04
N ILE A 233 -10.24 -5.55 8.81
CA ILE A 233 -11.06 -5.75 7.62
C ILE A 233 -10.31 -6.50 6.54
N VAL A 234 -11.01 -7.43 5.89
CA VAL A 234 -10.63 -7.96 4.58
C VAL A 234 -11.61 -7.41 3.54
N TRP A 235 -11.08 -6.60 2.64
CA TRP A 235 -11.81 -5.95 1.57
C TRP A 235 -11.63 -6.77 0.29
N PHE A 236 -12.66 -7.51 -0.08
CA PHE A 236 -12.70 -8.33 -1.30
C PHE A 236 -13.27 -7.53 -2.46
N ASP A 237 -12.77 -7.80 -3.68
CA ASP A 237 -13.19 -7.04 -4.86
C ASP A 237 -13.72 -7.85 -6.04
N THR A 238 -14.61 -7.22 -6.80
CA THR A 238 -15.10 -7.64 -8.13
C THR A 238 -15.37 -9.15 -8.22
N PRO A 239 -16.36 -9.69 -7.47
CA PRO A 239 -16.59 -11.14 -7.39
C PRO A 239 -17.02 -11.72 -8.74
N GLY A 240 -17.43 -10.86 -9.69
CA GLY A 240 -17.77 -11.27 -11.05
C GLY A 240 -18.90 -12.28 -11.04
N LYS A 241 -18.61 -13.50 -11.53
CA LYS A 241 -19.54 -14.64 -11.51
C LYS A 241 -19.07 -15.76 -10.58
N MET A 242 -18.22 -15.44 -9.61
CA MET A 242 -17.70 -16.41 -8.64
C MET A 242 -18.87 -17.13 -7.95
N PRO A 243 -18.91 -18.48 -7.99
CA PRO A 243 -19.91 -19.25 -7.26
C PRO A 243 -19.91 -18.96 -5.75
N LYS A 244 -21.10 -18.89 -5.16
CA LYS A 244 -21.31 -18.53 -3.74
C LYS A 244 -20.48 -19.36 -2.76
N HIS A 245 -20.28 -20.65 -3.02
CA HIS A 245 -19.54 -21.53 -2.11
C HIS A 245 -18.07 -21.12 -1.93
N TYR A 246 -17.44 -20.51 -2.95
CA TYR A 246 -16.08 -19.96 -2.83
C TYR A 246 -16.06 -18.77 -1.89
N VAL A 247 -17.02 -17.86 -2.04
CA VAL A 247 -17.16 -16.68 -1.18
C VAL A 247 -17.41 -17.10 0.26
N GLU A 248 -18.35 -18.02 0.48
CA GLU A 248 -18.64 -18.58 1.81
C GLU A 248 -17.38 -19.18 2.43
N LYS A 249 -16.56 -19.88 1.64
CA LYS A 249 -15.31 -20.47 2.13
C LYS A 249 -14.27 -19.42 2.53
N LEU A 250 -14.12 -18.36 1.76
CA LEU A 250 -13.23 -17.24 2.10
C LEU A 250 -13.69 -16.53 3.37
N VAL A 251 -14.97 -16.23 3.48
CA VAL A 251 -15.57 -15.60 4.68
C VAL A 251 -15.40 -16.48 5.91
N GLU A 252 -15.61 -17.79 5.79
CA GLU A 252 -15.37 -18.76 6.86
C GLU A 252 -13.92 -18.70 7.35
N VAL A 253 -12.95 -18.70 6.42
CA VAL A 253 -11.53 -18.60 6.76
C VAL A 253 -11.18 -17.29 7.43
N VAL A 254 -11.67 -16.16 6.92
CA VAL A 254 -11.44 -14.85 7.55
C VAL A 254 -11.98 -14.84 8.98
N HIS A 255 -13.21 -15.27 9.20
CA HIS A 255 -13.79 -15.27 10.55
C HIS A 255 -13.20 -16.32 11.49
N LYS A 256 -12.73 -17.45 10.96
CA LYS A 256 -12.01 -18.45 11.75
C LYS A 256 -10.69 -17.91 12.26
N ASN A 257 -9.92 -17.24 11.40
CA ASN A 257 -8.59 -16.73 11.73
C ASN A 257 -8.65 -15.38 12.46
N GLN A 258 -9.63 -14.54 12.12
CA GLN A 258 -9.81 -13.18 12.61
C GLN A 258 -11.28 -12.94 12.99
N PRO A 259 -11.76 -13.46 14.14
CA PRO A 259 -13.17 -13.37 14.54
C PRO A 259 -13.72 -11.95 14.61
N GLY A 260 -12.87 -10.96 14.91
CA GLY A 260 -13.23 -9.54 14.95
C GLY A 260 -13.22 -8.83 13.60
N ALA A 261 -12.62 -9.41 12.56
CA ALA A 261 -12.48 -8.75 11.27
C ALA A 261 -13.83 -8.60 10.56
N LEU A 262 -14.03 -7.45 9.92
CA LEU A 262 -15.11 -7.23 8.97
C LEU A 262 -14.74 -7.82 7.60
N VAL A 263 -15.75 -8.22 6.84
CA VAL A 263 -15.61 -8.56 5.42
C VAL A 263 -16.48 -7.59 4.62
N SER A 264 -15.90 -6.98 3.58
CA SER A 264 -16.64 -6.05 2.73
C SER A 264 -17.78 -6.75 1.98
N GLY A 265 -18.91 -6.07 1.76
CA GLY A 265 -20.04 -6.61 0.99
C GLY A 265 -19.75 -6.92 -0.49
N ARG A 266 -18.58 -6.53 -1.01
CA ARG A 266 -18.09 -6.88 -2.36
C ARG A 266 -17.49 -8.29 -2.46
N ALA A 267 -17.55 -9.08 -1.38
CA ALA A 267 -17.17 -10.49 -1.41
C ALA A 267 -18.07 -11.32 -2.35
N GLY A 268 -19.34 -10.93 -2.54
CA GLY A 268 -20.31 -11.66 -3.37
C GLY A 268 -21.44 -12.31 -2.58
#